data_AF-A0A2H6MXS3-F1
#
_entry.id   AF-A0A2H6MXS3-F1
#
_cell.length_a   1.000
_cell.length_b   1.000
_cell.length_c   1.000
_cell.angle_alpha   90.00
_cell.angle_beta   90.00
_cell.angle_gamma   90.00
#
_symmetry.space_group_name_H-M   'P 1'
#
loop_
_entity.id
_entity.type
_entity.pdbx_description
1 polymer ?
#
loop_
_entity_poly.entity_id
_entity_poly.type
_entity_poly.pdbx_seq_one_letter_code
_entity_poly.pdbx_strand_id
1 'polypeptide(L)'
;YKASGSEEVIEPVYFYIGIVFGLQGIYVTALFVTSWLMSGTWLAGMLTVAWFIINRADTTRIDYSIPARENWALPYFACQVAALTGYLKNNINSSAERFCYLLVSASTYTFMMMWEYSHYLLFIQAVSLFLLDVIGFTQTEKVHEIYKIYLFSLFLGYVLQFENTALLV
;
A
#
# COMPACT_ATOMS: atom_id res chain seq x y z
N TYR A 1 3.40 10.78 -25.29
CA TYR A 1 4.67 10.08 -25.55
C TYR A 1 4.42 8.97 -26.56
N LYS A 2 5.17 8.90 -27.66
CA LYS A 2 4.99 7.88 -28.72
C LYS A 2 5.63 6.57 -28.28
N ALA A 3 4.86 5.69 -27.66
CA ALA A 3 5.24 4.28 -27.53
C ALA A 3 4.69 3.53 -28.75
N SER A 4 5.58 3.17 -29.67
CA SER A 4 5.34 2.27 -30.81
C SER A 4 4.35 2.75 -31.89
N GLY A 5 4.88 3.34 -32.96
CA GLY A 5 4.42 3.11 -34.35
C GLY A 5 2.97 3.43 -34.77
N SER A 6 2.07 3.87 -33.88
CA SER A 6 0.71 4.27 -34.22
C SER A 6 0.61 5.80 -34.34
N GLU A 7 -0.22 6.27 -35.27
CA GLU A 7 -0.48 7.69 -35.56
C GLU A 7 -1.35 8.38 -34.49
N GLU A 8 -1.62 7.74 -33.36
CA GLU A 8 -2.43 8.31 -32.29
C GLU A 8 -1.52 8.87 -31.19
N VAL A 9 -1.30 10.19 -31.23
CA VAL A 9 -0.67 10.91 -30.12
C VAL A 9 -1.64 10.90 -28.95
N ILE A 10 -1.49 9.92 -28.05
CA ILE A 10 -2.23 9.90 -26.79
C ILE A 10 -1.85 11.16 -26.00
N GLU A 11 -2.84 12.02 -25.75
CA GLU A 11 -2.63 13.21 -24.92
C GLU A 11 -2.15 12.78 -23.52
N PRO A 12 -1.16 13.47 -22.93
CA PRO A 12 -0.58 13.09 -21.64
C PRO A 12 -1.61 12.87 -20.52
N VAL A 13 -2.77 13.52 -20.62
CA VAL A 13 -3.89 13.38 -19.69
C VAL A 13 -4.48 11.97 -19.72
N TYR A 14 -4.67 11.36 -20.88
CA TYR A 14 -5.20 9.99 -20.99
C TYR A 14 -4.23 8.95 -20.46
N PHE A 15 -2.92 9.16 -20.65
CA PHE A 15 -1.90 8.30 -20.05
C PHE A 15 -1.94 8.37 -18.52
N TYR A 16 -2.03 9.58 -17.96
CA TYR A 16 -2.15 9.79 -16.52
C TYR A 16 -3.40 9.09 -15.94
N ILE A 17 -4.55 9.33 -16.56
CA ILE A 17 -5.82 8.71 -16.18
C ILE A 17 -5.71 7.18 -16.24
N GLY A 18 -5.12 6.64 -17.31
CA GLY A 18 -4.89 5.22 -17.49
C GLY A 18 -4.07 4.58 -16.36
N ILE A 19 -2.98 5.23 -15.93
CA ILE A 19 -2.17 4.74 -14.79
C ILE A 19 -2.98 4.75 -13.50
N VAL A 20 -3.70 5.84 -13.23
CA VAL A 20 -4.51 5.99 -12.01
C VAL A 20 -5.60 4.91 -11.95
N PHE A 21 -6.26 4.60 -13.08
CA PHE A 21 -7.20 3.47 -13.15
C PHE A 21 -6.52 2.11 -12.96
N GLY A 22 -5.34 1.90 -13.56
CA GLY A 22 -4.55 0.68 -13.34
C GLY A 22 -4.20 0.47 -11.86
N LEU A 23 -3.85 1.55 -11.17
CA LEU A 23 -3.58 1.55 -9.72
C LEU A 23 -4.82 1.20 -8.90
N GLN A 24 -6.03 1.58 -9.32
CA GLN A 24 -7.26 1.12 -8.65
C GLN A 24 -7.48 -0.38 -8.81
N GLY A 25 -7.16 -0.95 -9.98
CA GLY A 25 -7.19 -2.40 -10.15
C GLY A 25 -6.26 -3.10 -9.16
N ILE A 26 -5.05 -2.56 -8.97
CA ILE A 26 -4.08 -3.05 -7.98
C ILE A 26 -4.64 -2.90 -6.56
N TYR A 27 -5.27 -1.78 -6.24
CA TYR A 27 -5.87 -1.52 -4.92
C TYR A 27 -6.92 -2.58 -4.56
N VAL A 28 -7.90 -2.81 -5.44
CA VAL A 28 -8.95 -3.82 -5.25
C VAL A 28 -8.36 -5.23 -5.14
N THR A 29 -7.36 -5.54 -5.96
CA THR A 29 -6.65 -6.83 -5.89
C THR A 29 -5.93 -7.01 -4.55
N ALA A 30 -5.29 -5.97 -4.04
CA ALA A 30 -4.62 -6.02 -2.74
C ALA A 30 -5.61 -6.22 -1.59
N LEU A 31 -6.78 -5.58 -1.64
CA LEU A 31 -7.86 -5.81 -0.67
C LEU A 31 -8.37 -7.26 -0.71
N PHE A 32 -8.59 -7.81 -1.91
CA PHE A 32 -8.96 -9.21 -2.10
C PHE A 32 -7.93 -10.15 -1.47
N VAL A 33 -6.64 -9.96 -1.79
CA VAL A 33 -5.55 -10.80 -1.27
C VAL A 33 -5.43 -10.67 0.25
N THR A 34 -5.52 -9.48 0.81
CA THR A 34 -5.45 -9.26 2.26
C THR A 34 -6.56 -10.01 2.99
N SER A 35 -7.80 -9.87 2.51
CA SER A 35 -8.97 -10.53 3.09
C SER A 35 -8.88 -12.06 2.97
N TRP A 36 -8.44 -12.56 1.82
CA TRP A 36 -8.20 -13.98 1.63
C TRP A 36 -7.11 -14.50 2.58
N LEU A 37 -5.97 -13.81 2.70
CA LEU A 37 -4.87 -14.22 3.59
C LEU A 37 -5.30 -14.29 5.05
N MET A 38 -6.14 -13.36 5.51
CA MET A 38 -6.64 -13.32 6.90
C MET A 38 -7.72 -14.36 7.17
N SER A 39 -8.67 -14.54 6.25
CA SER A 39 -9.78 -15.49 6.44
C SER A 39 -9.41 -16.93 6.09
N GLY A 40 -8.39 -17.14 5.25
CA GLY A 40 -8.06 -18.44 4.66
C GLY A 40 -8.99 -18.87 3.52
N THR A 41 -10.00 -18.07 3.17
CA THR A 41 -10.98 -18.39 2.12
C THR A 41 -11.03 -17.32 1.03
N TRP A 42 -11.12 -17.75 -0.23
CA TRP A 42 -11.25 -16.84 -1.38
C TRP A 42 -12.61 -16.13 -1.39
N LEU A 43 -13.64 -16.75 -0.78
CA LEU A 43 -14.98 -16.17 -0.63
C LEU A 43 -14.97 -14.88 0.18
N ALA A 44 -14.19 -14.80 1.26
CA ALA A 44 -14.01 -13.56 2.02
C ALA A 44 -13.39 -12.45 1.17
N GLY A 45 -12.41 -12.79 0.33
CA GLY A 45 -11.85 -11.87 -0.65
C GLY A 45 -12.90 -11.34 -1.62
N MET A 46 -13.74 -12.21 -2.20
CA MET A 46 -14.81 -11.77 -3.09
C MET A 46 -15.82 -10.87 -2.39
N LEU A 47 -16.18 -11.19 -1.15
CA LEU A 47 -17.10 -10.37 -0.36
C LEU A 47 -16.51 -8.98 -0.13
N THR A 48 -15.21 -8.87 0.18
CA THR A 48 -14.51 -7.59 0.31
C THR A 48 -14.56 -6.79 -0.98
N VAL A 49 -14.33 -7.42 -2.13
CA VAL A 49 -14.41 -6.73 -3.45
C VAL A 49 -15.84 -6.28 -3.74
N ALA A 50 -16.85 -7.12 -3.49
CA ALA A 50 -18.24 -6.75 -3.68
C ALA A 50 -18.64 -5.55 -2.80
N TRP A 51 -18.23 -5.55 -1.53
CA TRP A 51 -18.46 -4.44 -0.61
C TRP A 51 -17.74 -3.17 -1.02
N PHE A 52 -16.51 -3.28 -1.51
CA PHE A 52 -15.76 -2.15 -2.05
C PHE A 52 -16.47 -1.52 -3.25
N ILE A 53 -16.96 -2.33 -4.19
CA ILE A 53 -17.65 -1.84 -5.39
C ILE A 53 -18.96 -1.14 -5.01
N ILE A 54 -19.73 -1.72 -4.09
CA ILE A 54 -21.00 -1.12 -3.62
C ILE A 54 -20.75 0.24 -2.94
N ASN A 55 -19.68 0.35 -2.15
CA ASN A 55 -19.33 1.57 -1.42
C ASN A 55 -18.26 2.41 -2.14
N ARG A 56 -18.09 2.25 -3.46
CA ARG A 56 -16.98 2.89 -4.18
C ARG A 56 -16.99 4.41 -4.06
N ALA A 57 -18.19 5.00 -3.99
CA ALA A 57 -18.41 6.44 -3.94
C ALA A 57 -17.88 7.06 -2.64
N ASP A 58 -17.93 6.30 -1.55
CA ASP A 58 -17.41 6.72 -0.24
C ASP A 58 -15.93 6.32 -0.05
N THR A 59 -15.51 5.22 -0.68
CA THR A 59 -14.16 4.66 -0.51
C THR A 59 -13.11 5.31 -1.40
N THR A 60 -13.50 5.80 -2.57
CA THR A 60 -12.58 6.42 -3.53
C THR A 60 -13.17 7.69 -4.14
N ARG A 61 -12.38 8.76 -4.20
CA ARG A 61 -12.79 10.05 -4.77
C ARG A 61 -12.44 10.17 -6.26
N ILE A 62 -12.21 9.05 -6.93
CA ILE A 62 -11.67 9.04 -8.30
C ILE A 62 -12.62 9.69 -9.30
N ASP A 63 -13.93 9.62 -9.04
CA ASP A 63 -14.95 10.20 -9.91
C ASP A 63 -14.94 11.74 -9.93
N TYR A 64 -14.42 12.38 -8.87
CA TYR A 64 -14.45 13.85 -8.71
C TYR A 64 -13.06 14.49 -8.63
N SER A 65 -12.02 13.74 -8.29
CA SER A 65 -10.66 14.27 -8.08
C SER A 65 -9.59 13.29 -8.52
N ILE A 66 -9.60 12.94 -9.81
CA ILE A 66 -8.59 12.09 -10.45
C ILE A 66 -7.14 12.51 -10.13
N PRO A 67 -6.77 13.81 -10.13
CA PRO A 67 -5.39 14.22 -9.83
C PRO A 67 -4.97 14.15 -8.35
N ALA A 68 -5.85 13.69 -7.45
CA ALA A 68 -5.52 13.63 -6.02
C ALA A 68 -4.40 12.63 -5.73
N ARG A 69 -3.44 13.04 -4.87
CA ARG A 69 -2.32 12.20 -4.41
C ARG A 69 -2.79 10.92 -3.71
N GLU A 70 -3.95 10.96 -3.07
CA GLU A 70 -4.59 9.82 -2.41
C GLU A 70 -4.83 8.66 -3.38
N ASN A 71 -5.25 8.95 -4.62
CA ASN A 71 -5.51 7.92 -5.64
C ASN A 71 -4.23 7.21 -6.08
N TRP A 72 -3.07 7.83 -5.89
CA TRP A 72 -1.77 7.21 -6.11
C TRP A 72 -1.31 6.42 -4.88
N ALA A 73 -1.48 6.98 -3.70
CA ALA A 73 -0.90 6.47 -2.48
C ALA A 73 -1.63 5.24 -1.90
N LEU A 74 -2.98 5.27 -1.84
CA LEU A 74 -3.78 4.20 -1.23
C LEU A 74 -3.57 2.81 -1.85
N PRO A 75 -3.41 2.67 -3.19
CA PRO A 75 -3.04 1.39 -3.80
C PRO A 75 -1.73 0.81 -3.24
N TYR A 76 -0.69 1.63 -3.09
CA TYR A 76 0.59 1.18 -2.52
C TYR A 76 0.44 0.80 -1.05
N PHE A 77 -0.34 1.55 -0.27
CA PHE A 77 -0.63 1.19 1.12
C PHE A 77 -1.38 -0.13 1.23
N ALA A 78 -2.36 -0.40 0.36
CA ALA A 78 -3.05 -1.67 0.36
C ALA A 78 -2.15 -2.85 -0.02
N CYS A 79 -1.26 -2.66 -1.02
CA CYS A 79 -0.23 -3.64 -1.35
C CYS A 79 0.71 -3.88 -0.15
N GLN A 80 1.08 -2.82 0.56
CA GLN A 80 1.89 -2.89 1.77
C GLN A 80 1.21 -3.74 2.83
N VAL A 81 -0.08 -3.50 3.11
CA VAL A 81 -0.86 -4.26 4.08
C VAL A 81 -0.99 -5.72 3.66
N ALA A 82 -1.25 -6.01 2.38
CA ALA A 82 -1.32 -7.38 1.87
C ALA A 82 0.01 -8.13 2.04
N ALA A 83 1.12 -7.49 1.69
CA ALA A 83 2.46 -8.04 1.81
C ALA A 83 2.86 -8.22 3.29
N LEU A 84 2.53 -7.27 4.16
CA LEU A 84 2.75 -7.35 5.60
C LEU A 84 1.98 -8.51 6.21
N THR A 85 0.71 -8.66 5.84
CA THR A 85 -0.14 -9.78 6.24
C THR A 85 0.47 -11.11 5.86
N GLY A 86 1.01 -11.21 4.63
CA GLY A 86 1.75 -12.40 4.17
C GLY A 86 3.05 -12.64 4.93
N TYR A 87 3.81 -11.58 5.23
CA TYR A 87 5.08 -11.65 5.95
C TYR A 87 4.93 -12.13 7.40
N LEU A 88 3.89 -11.64 8.09
CA LEU A 88 3.57 -12.03 9.47
C LEU A 88 2.94 -13.43 9.58
N LYS A 89 2.54 -14.04 8.46
CA LYS A 89 1.97 -15.39 8.46
C LYS A 89 3.01 -16.42 8.94
N ASN A 90 2.59 -17.29 9.86
CA ASN A 90 3.42 -18.39 10.33
C ASN A 90 3.63 -19.46 9.25
N ASN A 91 4.81 -20.09 9.23
CA ASN A 91 5.19 -21.19 8.33
C ASN A 91 5.18 -20.85 6.82
N ILE A 92 5.60 -19.64 6.46
CA ILE A 92 5.83 -19.25 5.07
C ILE A 92 7.20 -19.76 4.58
N ASN A 93 7.30 -20.07 3.29
CA ASN A 93 8.57 -20.44 2.66
C ASN A 93 9.57 -19.27 2.71
N SER A 94 10.86 -19.55 2.93
CA SER A 94 11.90 -18.51 3.03
C SER A 94 11.98 -17.59 1.80
N SER A 95 11.75 -18.11 0.59
CA SER A 95 11.71 -17.30 -0.64
C SER A 95 10.51 -16.35 -0.68
N ALA A 96 9.33 -16.84 -0.28
CA ALA A 96 8.12 -16.04 -0.23
C ALA A 96 8.19 -14.98 0.88
N GLU A 97 8.80 -15.31 2.03
CA GLU A 97 9.06 -14.34 3.10
C GLU A 97 9.94 -13.19 2.63
N ARG A 98 11.05 -13.49 1.94
CA ARG A 98 11.92 -12.47 1.34
C ARG A 98 11.18 -11.61 0.32
N PHE A 99 10.33 -12.22 -0.50
CA PHE A 99 9.52 -11.48 -1.46
C PHE A 99 8.51 -10.56 -0.77
N CYS A 100 7.81 -11.03 0.26
CA CYS A 100 6.90 -10.21 1.06
C CYS A 100 7.65 -9.06 1.76
N TYR A 101 8.82 -9.33 2.33
CA TYR A 101 9.67 -8.30 2.95
C TYR A 101 10.06 -7.20 1.95
N LEU A 102 10.53 -7.59 0.76
CA LEU A 102 10.87 -6.65 -0.32
C LEU A 102 9.65 -5.85 -0.77
N LEU A 103 8.50 -6.51 -0.95
CA LEU A 103 7.25 -5.83 -1.30
C LEU A 103 6.82 -4.83 -0.23
N VAL A 104 6.88 -5.20 1.06
CA VAL A 104 6.60 -4.26 2.16
C VAL A 104 7.53 -3.05 2.07
N SER A 105 8.84 -3.26 1.94
CA SER A 105 9.80 -2.16 1.86
C SER A 105 9.54 -1.22 0.68
N ALA A 106 9.36 -1.76 -0.53
CA ALA A 106 9.16 -0.96 -1.74
C ALA A 106 7.81 -0.22 -1.73
N SER A 107 6.75 -0.87 -1.25
CA SER A 107 5.42 -0.26 -1.16
C SER A 107 5.33 0.79 -0.05
N THR A 108 5.92 0.56 1.13
CA THR A 108 6.02 1.56 2.21
C THR A 108 6.76 2.80 1.72
N TYR A 109 7.91 2.64 1.08
CA TYR A 109 8.66 3.79 0.56
C TYR A 109 7.88 4.56 -0.51
N THR A 110 7.30 3.86 -1.48
CA THR A 110 6.52 4.52 -2.55
C THR A 110 5.30 5.24 -1.97
N PHE A 111 4.60 4.62 -1.02
CA PHE A 111 3.51 5.24 -0.29
C PHE A 111 3.95 6.54 0.42
N MET A 112 5.12 6.51 1.06
CA MET A 112 5.68 7.65 1.79
C MET A 112 6.10 8.81 0.87
N MET A 113 6.48 8.51 -0.37
CA MET A 113 6.78 9.53 -1.38
C MET A 113 5.52 10.10 -2.02
N MET A 114 4.50 9.28 -2.23
CA MET A 114 3.30 9.68 -2.97
C MET A 114 2.37 10.58 -2.15
N TRP A 115 2.36 10.48 -0.81
CA TRP A 115 1.46 11.25 0.04
C TRP A 115 2.19 11.94 1.19
N GLU A 116 1.69 13.11 1.62
CA GLU A 116 2.30 13.88 2.71
C GLU A 116 1.92 13.33 4.10
N TYR A 117 0.67 12.86 4.25
CA TYR A 117 0.13 12.36 5.52
C TYR A 117 0.39 10.87 5.78
N SER A 118 1.15 10.20 4.91
CA SER A 118 1.41 8.75 5.02
C SER A 118 2.13 8.35 6.32
N HIS A 119 2.92 9.24 6.91
CA HIS A 119 3.62 9.00 8.16
C HIS A 119 2.66 8.79 9.33
N TYR A 120 1.51 9.49 9.36
CA TYR A 120 0.47 9.29 10.38
C TYR A 120 -0.16 7.89 10.26
N LEU A 121 -0.40 7.40 9.05
CA LEU A 121 -0.95 6.05 8.86
C LEU A 121 0.06 4.96 9.23
N LEU A 122 1.33 5.13 8.87
CA LEU A 122 2.40 4.23 9.30
C LEU A 122 2.57 4.24 10.82
N PHE A 123 2.39 5.40 11.48
CA PHE A 123 2.40 5.49 12.93
C PHE A 123 1.24 4.71 13.56
N ILE A 124 0.00 4.88 13.08
CA ILE A 124 -1.15 4.11 13.58
C ILE A 124 -0.94 2.61 13.37
N GLN A 125 -0.39 2.21 12.22
CA GLN A 125 -0.05 0.83 11.93
C GLN A 125 1.08 0.30 12.82
N ALA A 126 2.06 1.12 13.18
CA ALA A 126 3.10 0.75 14.12
C ALA A 126 2.55 0.54 15.53
N VAL A 127 1.64 1.41 15.99
CA VAL A 127 0.95 1.26 17.28
C VAL A 127 0.11 -0.02 17.29
N SER A 128 -0.60 -0.34 16.21
CA SER A 128 -1.38 -1.58 16.15
C SER A 128 -0.50 -2.83 16.18
N LEU A 129 0.63 -2.84 15.47
CA LEU A 129 1.62 -3.92 15.54
C LEU A 129 2.23 -4.05 16.94
N PHE A 130 2.48 -2.94 17.63
CA PHE A 130 2.98 -2.95 19.00
C PHE A 130 1.97 -3.60 19.95
N LEU A 131 0.69 -3.26 19.82
CA LEU A 131 -0.36 -3.90 20.60
C LEU A 131 -0.45 -5.41 20.32
N LEU A 132 -0.33 -5.82 19.04
CA LEU A 132 -0.32 -7.24 18.67
C LEU A 132 0.89 -8.00 19.22
N ASP A 133 2.05 -7.35 19.28
CA ASP A 133 3.29 -7.90 19.88
C ASP A 133 3.15 -8.06 21.40
N VAL A 134 2.61 -7.05 22.10
CA VAL A 134 2.36 -7.10 23.55
C VAL A 134 1.37 -8.22 23.92
N ILE A 135 0.36 -8.48 23.10
CA ILE A 135 -0.59 -9.58 23.33
C ILE A 135 0.02 -10.96 22.98
N GLY A 136 1.15 -10.99 22.27
CA GLY A 136 1.83 -12.23 21.89
C GLY A 136 1.20 -12.95 20.68
N PHE A 137 0.41 -12.24 19.86
CA PHE A 137 -0.19 -12.82 18.65
C PHE A 137 0.78 -12.89 17.47
N THR A 138 1.93 -12.22 17.54
CA THR A 138 2.89 -12.07 16.42
C THR A 138 4.32 -12.38 16.87
N GLN A 139 5.18 -12.76 15.91
CA GLN A 139 6.61 -12.94 16.15
C GLN A 139 7.33 -11.60 16.30
N THR A 140 7.85 -11.31 17.50
CA THR A 140 8.53 -10.05 17.83
C THR A 140 9.69 -9.71 16.90
N GLU A 141 10.46 -10.72 16.46
CA GLU A 141 11.57 -10.54 15.52
C GLU A 141 11.12 -9.94 14.18
N LYS A 142 10.00 -10.44 13.63
CA LYS A 142 9.43 -9.94 12.38
C LYS A 142 8.91 -8.52 12.54
N VAL A 143 8.25 -8.22 13.66
CA VAL A 143 7.72 -6.87 13.94
C VAL A 143 8.86 -5.85 14.02
N HIS A 144 9.98 -6.22 14.65
CA HIS A 144 11.14 -5.34 14.74
C HIS A 144 11.75 -5.00 13.37
N GLU A 145 11.80 -5.99 12.45
CA GLU A 145 12.22 -5.75 11.07
C GLU A 145 11.29 -4.79 10.31
N ILE A 146 9.97 -4.86 10.55
CA ILE A 146 9.01 -3.91 9.97
C ILE A 146 9.23 -2.50 10.50
N TYR A 147 9.51 -2.33 11.80
CA TYR A 147 9.83 -1.01 12.34
C TYR A 147 11.08 -0.40 11.73
N LYS A 148 12.11 -1.21 11.44
CA LYS A 148 13.29 -0.73 10.69
C LYS A 148 12.91 -0.21 9.31
N ILE A 149 12.03 -0.92 8.59
CA ILE A 149 11.52 -0.45 7.29
C ILE A 149 10.80 0.90 7.43
N TYR A 150 9.94 1.06 8.44
CA TYR A 150 9.17 2.29 8.62
C TYR A 150 10.09 3.48 8.94
N LEU A 151 11.03 3.31 9.88
CA LEU A 151 12.00 4.34 10.24
C LEU A 151 12.91 4.69 9.05
N PHE A 152 13.39 3.68 8.33
CA PHE A 152 14.21 3.90 7.14
C PHE A 152 13.45 4.66 6.04
N SER A 153 12.19 4.27 5.79
CA SER A 153 11.33 4.94 4.80
C SER A 153 11.00 6.37 5.19
N LEU A 154 10.76 6.64 6.49
CA LEU A 154 10.54 7.97 7.02
C LEU A 154 11.79 8.85 6.85
N PHE A 155 12.96 8.33 7.25
CA PHE A 155 14.23 9.04 7.12
C PHE A 155 14.55 9.38 5.66
N LEU A 156 14.43 8.39 4.77
CA LEU A 156 14.68 8.58 3.34
C LEU A 156 13.67 9.57 2.73
N GLY A 157 12.40 9.48 3.12
CA GLY A 157 11.35 10.41 2.72
C GLY A 157 11.66 11.85 3.17
N TYR A 158 12.11 12.03 4.42
CA TYR A 158 12.50 13.34 4.95
C TYR A 158 13.67 13.97 4.17
N VAL A 159 14.71 13.20 3.87
CA VAL A 159 15.88 13.68 3.11
C VAL A 159 15.48 14.04 1.68
N LEU A 160 14.71 13.18 1.00
CA LEU A 160 14.35 13.37 -0.40
C LEU A 160 13.28 14.44 -0.63
N GLN A 161 12.46 14.74 0.38
CA GLN A 161 11.49 15.83 0.34
C GLN A 161 12.09 17.18 0.79
N PHE A 162 13.41 17.34 0.75
CA PHE A 162 14.14 18.57 1.07
C PHE A 162 13.83 19.12 2.47
N GLU A 163 13.90 18.25 3.49
CA GLU A 163 13.69 18.63 4.90
C GLU A 163 12.32 19.27 5.17
N ASN A 164 11.27 18.84 4.46
CA ASN A 164 9.92 19.33 4.69
C ASN A 164 9.52 19.11 6.16
N THR A 165 9.41 20.22 6.92
CA THR A 165 9.12 20.20 8.35
C THR A 165 7.74 19.64 8.66
N ALA A 166 6.82 19.60 7.68
CA ALA A 166 5.51 18.99 7.82
C ALA A 166 5.54 17.48 8.12
N LEU A 167 6.67 16.79 7.90
CA LEU A 167 6.85 15.37 8.25
C LEU A 167 7.22 15.14 9.73
N LEU A 168 7.66 16.20 10.43
CA LEU A 168 8.14 16.14 11.82
C LEU A 168 7.12 16.70 12.83
N VAL A 169 6.04 17.31 12.34
CA VAL A 169 4.97 17.95 13.14
C VAL A 169 3.80 17.00 13.32
#